data_AF-A0A5P9CFZ0-F1
#
_entry.id   AF-A0A5P9CFZ0-F1
#
_cell.length_a   1.000
_cell.length_b   1.000
_cell.length_c   1.000
_cell.angle_alpha   90.00
_cell.angle_beta   90.00
_cell.angle_gamma   90.00
#
_symmetry.space_group_name_H-M   'P 1'
#
loop_
_entity.id
_entity.type
_entity.pdbx_description
1 polymer ?
#
loop_
_entity_poly.entity_id
_entity_poly.type
_entity_poly.pdbx_seq_one_letter_code
_entity_poly.pdbx_strand_id
1 'polypeptide(L)'
;MKLMPDKTVIVDLDGTLALNKHRSHYIDKSSGRKPDWISYFEACDADLPNQSVIETVNALKKQGYRVHIFSARGDIVRAKTVEWLSLHGVEYDALTMREMDTYTADEILKRFWLLDLYPNYKKDILCVFDDRDKVVKMWRELGLTCFQVAEGNF
;
A
#
# COMPACT_ATOMS: atom_id res chain seq x y z
N MET A 1 20.36 18.70 -18.98
CA MET A 1 19.20 18.11 -18.27
C MET A 1 19.75 17.47 -17.00
N LYS A 2 19.41 17.99 -15.81
CA LYS A 2 19.89 17.40 -14.55
C LYS A 2 19.16 16.06 -14.38
N LEU A 3 19.89 14.94 -14.43
CA LEU A 3 19.36 13.64 -14.01
C LEU A 3 18.87 13.82 -12.59
N MET A 4 17.55 13.88 -12.39
CA MET A 4 17.01 13.76 -11.04
C MET A 4 17.43 12.38 -10.54
N PRO A 5 17.88 12.24 -9.28
CA PRO A 5 18.11 10.92 -8.72
C PRO A 5 16.82 10.10 -8.84
N ASP A 6 16.95 8.79 -9.13
CA ASP A 6 15.85 7.83 -9.30
C ASP A 6 15.07 7.65 -7.98
N LYS A 7 14.30 8.66 -7.60
CA LYS A 7 13.52 8.64 -6.38
C LYS A 7 12.29 7.76 -6.55
N THR A 8 11.93 7.09 -5.46
CA THR A 8 10.77 6.22 -5.37
C THR A 8 9.67 6.87 -4.55
N VAL A 9 8.43 6.71 -5.01
CA VAL A 9 7.21 6.94 -4.26
C VAL A 9 6.73 5.59 -3.77
N ILE A 10 6.58 5.44 -2.45
CA ILE A 10 5.95 4.24 -1.87
C ILE A 10 4.46 4.49 -1.74
N VAL A 11 3.65 3.52 -2.13
CA VAL A 11 2.20 3.66 -2.13
C VAL A 11 1.58 2.43 -1.47
N ASP A 12 0.73 2.65 -0.47
CA ASP A 12 -0.11 1.59 0.07
C ASP A 12 -1.24 1.20 -0.92
N LEU A 13 -1.79 0.00 -0.77
CA LEU A 13 -2.90 -0.47 -1.58
C LEU A 13 -4.25 -0.32 -0.86
N ASP A 14 -4.42 -0.98 0.28
CA ASP A 14 -5.72 -1.25 0.91
C ASP A 14 -6.16 -0.08 1.79
N GLY A 15 -7.14 0.69 1.33
CA GLY A 15 -7.58 1.95 1.94
C GLY A 15 -6.92 3.20 1.32
N THR A 16 -5.86 2.98 0.53
CA THR A 16 -5.14 4.03 -0.21
C THR A 16 -5.52 4.07 -1.69
N LEU A 17 -5.09 3.10 -2.49
CA LEU A 17 -5.43 2.98 -3.92
C LEU A 17 -6.78 2.24 -4.11
N ALA A 18 -7.05 1.25 -3.27
CA ALA A 18 -8.22 0.37 -3.34
C ALA A 18 -9.11 0.61 -2.11
N LEU A 19 -10.36 1.02 -2.34
CA LEU A 19 -11.36 1.24 -1.28
C LEU A 19 -11.95 -0.13 -0.88
N ASN A 20 -11.45 -0.64 0.25
CA ASN A 20 -11.65 -2.01 0.73
C ASN A 20 -12.75 -2.14 1.81
N LYS A 21 -13.47 -1.06 2.16
CA LYS A 21 -14.42 -1.07 3.30
C LYS A 21 -15.54 -2.10 3.15
N HIS A 22 -15.93 -2.43 1.91
CA HIS A 22 -17.00 -3.40 1.64
C HIS A 22 -16.71 -4.78 2.22
N ARG A 23 -15.43 -5.18 2.30
CA ARG A 23 -14.98 -6.48 2.82
C ARG A 23 -14.60 -6.47 4.30
N SER A 24 -14.63 -5.34 5.00
CA SER A 24 -14.24 -5.26 6.43
C SER A 24 -15.06 -6.17 7.35
N HIS A 25 -16.27 -6.55 6.96
CA HIS A 25 -17.14 -7.46 7.71
C HIS A 25 -16.52 -8.85 7.93
N TYR A 26 -15.59 -9.30 7.08
CA TYR A 26 -14.88 -10.59 7.27
C TYR A 26 -13.93 -10.58 8.47
N ILE A 27 -13.42 -9.41 8.85
CA ILE A 27 -12.40 -9.25 9.91
C ILE A 27 -12.90 -8.42 11.09
N ASP A 28 -14.19 -8.10 11.10
CA ASP A 28 -14.81 -7.32 12.16
C ASP A 28 -14.82 -8.10 13.49
N LYS A 29 -13.96 -7.68 14.41
CA LYS A 29 -13.83 -8.28 15.74
C LYS A 29 -15.07 -8.05 16.61
N SER A 30 -15.88 -7.04 16.31
CA SER A 30 -17.11 -6.77 17.07
C SER A 30 -18.21 -7.81 16.80
N SER A 31 -18.09 -8.57 15.71
CA SER A 31 -19.01 -9.66 15.35
C SER A 31 -18.97 -10.88 16.29
N GLY A 32 -17.95 -10.99 17.15
CA GLY A 32 -17.69 -12.16 17.99
C GLY A 32 -17.16 -13.39 17.23
N ARG A 33 -16.97 -13.29 15.92
CA ARG A 33 -16.37 -14.34 15.08
C ARG A 33 -14.86 -14.17 14.99
N LYS A 34 -14.15 -15.27 14.75
CA LYS A 34 -12.72 -15.20 14.40
C LYS A 34 -12.58 -14.48 13.05
N PRO A 35 -11.64 -13.52 12.90
CA PRO A 35 -11.39 -12.88 11.61
C PRO A 35 -11.10 -13.89 10.51
N ASP A 36 -11.81 -13.77 9.39
CA ASP A 36 -11.61 -14.56 8.18
C ASP A 36 -10.78 -13.77 7.16
N TRP A 37 -9.46 -13.84 7.33
CA TRP A 37 -8.52 -13.14 6.46
C TRP A 37 -8.51 -13.65 5.03
N ILE A 38 -8.80 -14.94 4.81
CA ILE A 38 -8.79 -15.52 3.46
C ILE A 38 -9.94 -14.90 2.66
N SER A 39 -11.17 -14.94 3.19
CA SER A 39 -12.33 -14.34 2.51
C SER A 39 -12.17 -12.82 2.34
N TYR A 40 -11.55 -12.15 3.33
CA TYR A 40 -11.21 -10.73 3.21
C TYR A 40 -10.26 -10.45 2.03
N PHE A 41 -9.20 -11.24 1.86
CA PHE A 41 -8.28 -11.02 0.74
C PHE A 41 -8.90 -11.42 -0.61
N GLU A 42 -9.66 -12.51 -0.66
CA GLU A 42 -10.27 -13.02 -1.88
C GLU A 42 -11.30 -12.06 -2.51
N ALA A 43 -11.96 -11.25 -1.69
CA ALA A 43 -12.96 -10.26 -2.14
C ALA A 43 -12.34 -8.96 -2.71
N CYS A 44 -11.03 -8.91 -2.93
CA CYS A 44 -10.33 -7.68 -3.32
C CYS A 44 -10.58 -7.23 -4.77
N ASP A 45 -11.06 -8.11 -5.63
CA ASP A 45 -11.44 -7.83 -7.01
C ASP A 45 -12.65 -6.86 -7.10
N ALA A 46 -13.48 -6.81 -6.06
CA ALA A 46 -14.62 -5.90 -5.96
C ALA A 46 -14.28 -4.55 -5.28
N ASP A 47 -13.01 -4.29 -4.95
CA ASP A 47 -12.61 -3.00 -4.39
C ASP A 47 -12.87 -1.87 -5.39
N LEU A 48 -13.45 -0.76 -4.91
CA LEU A 48 -13.61 0.43 -5.74
C LEU A 48 -12.28 1.19 -5.84
N PRO A 49 -11.94 1.79 -7.00
CA PRO A 49 -10.73 2.57 -7.13
C PRO A 49 -10.83 3.89 -6.37
N ASN A 50 -9.78 4.26 -5.64
CA ASN A 50 -9.60 5.63 -5.16
C ASN A 50 -9.00 6.48 -6.28
N GLN A 51 -9.87 6.91 -7.21
CA GLN A 51 -9.46 7.54 -8.47
C GLN A 51 -8.52 8.73 -8.28
N SER A 52 -8.78 9.58 -7.28
CA SER A 52 -7.95 10.76 -7.00
C SER A 52 -6.51 10.39 -6.61
N VAL A 53 -6.33 9.30 -5.86
CA VAL A 53 -4.99 8.81 -5.46
C VAL A 53 -4.31 8.14 -6.64
N ILE A 54 -5.04 7.34 -7.42
CA ILE A 54 -4.52 6.71 -8.65
C ILE A 54 -3.99 7.77 -9.62
N GLU A 55 -4.77 8.81 -9.91
CA GLU A 55 -4.37 9.89 -10.80
C GLU A 55 -3.12 10.64 -10.29
N THR A 56 -3.04 10.86 -8.97
CA THR A 56 -1.89 11.50 -8.34
C THR A 56 -0.63 10.65 -8.48
N VAL A 57 -0.73 9.34 -8.22
CA VAL A 57 0.40 8.40 -8.33
C VAL A 57 0.85 8.27 -9.79
N ASN A 58 -0.09 8.15 -10.74
CA ASN A 58 0.21 8.12 -12.16
C ASN A 58 0.87 9.43 -12.64
N ALA A 59 0.45 10.59 -12.11
CA ALA A 59 1.11 11.86 -12.41
C ALA A 59 2.57 11.89 -11.92
N LEU A 60 2.85 11.35 -10.73
CA LEU A 60 4.23 11.21 -10.23
C LEU A 60 5.04 10.23 -11.08
N LYS A 61 4.44 9.11 -11.49
CA LYS A 61 5.07 8.15 -12.39
C LYS A 61 5.43 8.80 -13.73
N LYS A 62 4.51 9.58 -14.32
CA LYS A 62 4.72 10.35 -15.55
C LYS A 62 5.82 11.42 -15.45
N GLN A 63 6.06 11.97 -14.25
CA GLN A 63 7.19 12.86 -13.97
C GLN A 63 8.54 12.14 -13.90
N GLY A 64 8.56 10.80 -13.95
CA GLY A 64 9.76 9.98 -13.97
C GLY A 64 10.13 9.38 -12.61
N TYR A 65 9.29 9.52 -11.58
CA TYR A 65 9.52 8.82 -10.31
C TYR A 65 9.19 7.34 -10.44
N ARG A 66 9.91 6.51 -9.68
CA ARG A 66 9.56 5.09 -9.53
C ARG A 66 8.37 4.98 -8.57
N VAL A 67 7.43 4.07 -8.84
CA VAL A 67 6.30 3.78 -7.95
C VAL A 67 6.43 2.35 -7.45
N HIS A 68 6.54 2.19 -6.13
CA HIS A 68 6.58 0.88 -5.48
C HIS A 68 5.38 0.72 -4.55
N ILE A 69 4.49 -0.21 -4.88
CA ILE A 69 3.34 -0.53 -4.06
C ILE A 69 3.74 -1.49 -2.93
N PHE A 70 3.46 -1.11 -1.68
CA PHE A 70 3.62 -1.93 -0.49
C PHE A 70 2.24 -2.31 0.05
N SER A 71 1.84 -3.58 -0.10
CA SER A 71 0.54 -4.07 0.36
C SER A 71 0.68 -5.12 1.46
N ALA A 72 -0.04 -4.95 2.56
CA ALA A 72 -0.15 -5.97 3.60
C ALA A 72 -1.14 -7.09 3.26
N ARG A 73 -1.78 -7.03 2.07
CA ARG A 73 -2.62 -8.09 1.52
C ARG A 73 -1.80 -9.36 1.34
N GLY A 74 -2.38 -10.51 1.70
CA GLY A 74 -1.75 -11.81 1.51
C GLY A 74 -1.46 -12.08 0.03
N ASP A 75 -0.29 -12.65 -0.26
CA ASP A 75 0.17 -12.92 -1.63
C ASP A 75 -0.61 -14.02 -2.36
N ILE A 76 -1.46 -14.79 -1.65
CA ILE A 76 -2.45 -15.71 -2.24
C ILE A 76 -3.32 -15.05 -3.32
N VAL A 77 -3.60 -13.76 -3.16
CA VAL A 77 -4.41 -12.98 -4.11
C VAL A 77 -3.56 -12.04 -4.97
N ARG A 78 -2.27 -12.34 -5.14
CA ARG A 78 -1.37 -11.55 -5.99
C ARG A 78 -1.89 -11.42 -7.42
N ALA A 79 -2.39 -12.51 -8.00
CA ALA A 79 -2.93 -12.50 -9.36
C ALA A 79 -4.13 -11.54 -9.49
N LYS A 80 -5.11 -11.64 -8.58
CA LYS A 80 -6.27 -10.73 -8.52
C LYS A 80 -5.84 -9.27 -8.30
N THR A 81 -4.85 -9.06 -7.44
CA THR A 81 -4.30 -7.72 -7.18
C THR A 81 -3.69 -7.10 -8.43
N VAL A 82 -2.87 -7.85 -9.17
CA VAL A 82 -2.25 -7.38 -10.41
C VAL A 82 -3.30 -7.11 -11.48
N GLU A 83 -4.30 -7.99 -11.63
CA GLU A 83 -5.41 -7.79 -12.55
C GLU A 83 -6.21 -6.52 -12.20
N TRP A 84 -6.53 -6.32 -10.93
CA TRP A 84 -7.22 -5.12 -10.44
C TRP A 84 -6.42 -3.84 -10.71
N LEU A 85 -5.11 -3.84 -10.43
CA LEU A 85 -4.23 -2.70 -10.71
C LEU A 85 -4.22 -2.37 -12.21
N SER A 86 -4.16 -3.39 -13.07
CA SER A 86 -4.21 -3.23 -14.52
C SER A 86 -5.57 -2.70 -15.00
N LEU A 87 -6.67 -3.25 -14.47
CA LEU A 87 -8.03 -2.87 -14.83
C LEU A 87 -8.31 -1.39 -14.52
N HIS A 88 -7.79 -0.90 -13.40
CA HIS A 88 -7.94 0.49 -12.96
C HIS A 88 -6.81 1.42 -13.40
N GLY A 89 -5.91 0.95 -14.26
CA GLY A 89 -4.88 1.77 -14.88
C GLY A 89 -3.85 2.33 -13.89
N VAL A 90 -3.53 1.60 -12.83
CA VAL A 90 -2.47 1.99 -11.89
C VAL A 90 -1.11 1.71 -12.51
N GLU A 91 -0.30 2.74 -12.72
CA GLU A 91 1.06 2.60 -13.22
C GLU A 91 2.05 2.43 -12.07
N TYR A 92 2.79 1.31 -12.06
CA TYR A 92 3.76 1.00 -11.00
C TYR A 92 4.98 0.23 -11.54
N ASP A 93 6.08 0.26 -10.79
CA ASP A 93 7.33 -0.44 -11.13
C ASP A 93 7.53 -1.73 -10.34
N ALA A 94 6.99 -1.79 -9.11
CA ALA A 94 7.15 -2.93 -8.21
C ALA A 94 5.96 -3.08 -7.27
N LEU A 95 5.68 -4.33 -6.87
CA LEU A 95 4.63 -4.71 -5.94
C LEU A 95 5.17 -5.70 -4.91
N THR A 96 5.32 -5.24 -3.68
CA THR A 96 5.68 -6.05 -2.51
C THR A 96 4.41 -6.39 -1.74
N MET A 97 4.23 -7.68 -1.42
CA MET A 97 3.04 -8.21 -0.73
C MET A 97 3.44 -9.09 0.44
N ARG A 98 2.53 -9.27 1.39
CA ARG A 98 2.73 -10.11 2.58
C ARG A 98 2.72 -11.59 2.18
N GLU A 99 3.76 -12.32 2.54
CA GLU A 99 3.74 -13.79 2.51
C GLU A 99 2.71 -14.33 3.52
N MET A 100 1.93 -15.33 3.09
CA MET A 100 0.96 -16.00 3.96
C MET A 100 1.58 -16.56 5.26
N ASP A 101 0.73 -16.71 6.27
CA ASP A 101 1.05 -17.23 7.61
C ASP A 101 1.97 -16.35 8.48
N THR A 102 2.24 -15.12 8.04
CA THR A 102 2.90 -14.10 8.86
C THR A 102 1.87 -13.18 9.54
N TYR A 103 1.82 -13.19 10.86
CA TYR A 103 0.93 -12.31 11.66
C TYR A 103 1.59 -10.99 12.07
N THR A 104 2.66 -10.60 11.37
CA THR A 104 3.42 -9.37 11.64
C THR A 104 2.53 -8.15 11.44
N ALA A 105 2.49 -7.22 12.39
CA ALA A 105 1.75 -5.97 12.23
C ALA A 105 2.24 -5.17 11.01
N ASP A 106 1.34 -4.46 10.33
CA ASP A 106 1.64 -3.79 9.05
C ASP A 106 2.78 -2.79 9.16
N GLU A 107 2.84 -2.01 10.24
CA GLU A 107 3.90 -1.03 10.47
C GLU A 107 5.27 -1.68 10.68
N ILE A 108 5.31 -2.89 11.24
CA ILE A 108 6.54 -3.67 11.42
C ILE A 108 6.96 -4.25 10.07
N LEU A 109 6.01 -4.84 9.34
CA LEU A 109 6.25 -5.46 8.03
C LEU A 109 6.74 -4.43 7.00
N LYS A 110 6.04 -3.31 6.85
CA LYS A 110 6.42 -2.26 5.90
C LYS A 110 7.72 -1.56 6.28
N ARG A 111 8.00 -1.39 7.58
CA ARG A 111 9.31 -0.90 8.05
C ARG A 111 10.43 -1.86 7.65
N PHE A 112 10.22 -3.16 7.83
CA PHE A 112 11.20 -4.17 7.41
C PHE A 112 11.46 -4.09 5.91
N TRP A 113 10.43 -4.08 5.07
CA TRP A 113 10.58 -3.95 3.61
C TRP A 113 11.31 -2.66 3.20
N LEU A 114 11.00 -1.53 3.84
CA LEU A 114 11.71 -0.29 3.56
C LEU A 114 13.21 -0.43 3.82
N LEU A 115 13.59 -0.95 5.00
CA LEU A 115 15.00 -1.03 5.39
C LEU A 115 15.78 -2.05 4.56
N ASP A 116 15.12 -3.15 4.17
CA ASP A 116 15.71 -4.21 3.35
C ASP A 116 15.91 -3.77 1.90
N LEU A 117 14.85 -3.22 1.29
CA LEU A 117 14.85 -2.84 -0.13
C LEU A 117 15.50 -1.49 -0.40
N TYR A 118 15.52 -0.59 0.59
CA TYR A 118 16.02 0.78 0.49
C TYR A 118 16.94 1.15 1.66
N PRO A 119 18.17 0.59 1.75
CA PRO A 119 19.09 0.89 2.83
C PRO A 119 19.48 2.38 2.93
N ASN A 120 19.33 3.16 1.85
CA ASN A 120 19.53 4.62 1.82
C ASN A 120 18.20 5.40 1.73
N TYR A 121 17.09 4.86 2.22
CA TYR A 121 15.72 5.37 2.01
C TYR A 121 15.54 6.89 2.21
N LYS A 122 16.29 7.53 3.12
CA LYS A 122 16.21 9.00 3.33
C LYS A 122 16.59 9.82 2.10
N LYS A 123 17.36 9.25 1.18
CA LYS A 123 17.73 9.86 -0.11
C LYS A 123 16.86 9.34 -1.26
N ASP A 124 16.52 8.05 -1.19
CA ASP A 124 15.89 7.31 -2.29
C ASP A 124 14.38 7.50 -2.33
N ILE A 125 13.73 7.72 -1.18
CA ILE A 125 12.28 7.89 -1.10
C ILE A 125 11.92 9.37 -1.21
N LEU A 126 11.04 9.69 -2.16
CA LEU A 126 10.48 11.03 -2.32
C LEU A 126 9.40 11.29 -1.26
N CYS A 127 8.41 10.40 -1.20
CA CYS A 127 7.28 10.46 -0.28
C CYS A 127 6.59 9.09 -0.21
N VAL A 128 5.65 8.99 0.73
CA VAL A 128 4.80 7.83 0.93
C VAL A 128 3.33 8.24 0.90
N PHE A 129 2.47 7.42 0.30
CA PHE A 129 1.02 7.49 0.41
C PHE A 129 0.53 6.28 1.19
N ASP A 130 -0.19 6.52 2.28
CA ASP A 130 -0.73 5.49 3.17
C ASP A 130 -2.00 6.05 3.83
N ASP A 131 -2.86 5.22 4.40
CA ASP A 131 -4.12 5.68 5.01
C ASP A 131 -4.15 5.41 6.52
N ARG A 132 -3.57 4.31 6.97
CA ARG A 132 -3.69 3.78 8.33
C ARG A 132 -2.81 4.52 9.34
N ASP A 133 -3.41 5.01 10.43
CA ASP A 133 -2.77 5.91 11.40
C ASP A 133 -1.44 5.35 11.95
N LYS A 134 -1.42 4.06 12.31
CA LYS A 134 -0.21 3.41 12.88
C LYS A 134 0.94 3.33 11.87
N VAL A 135 0.62 3.09 10.61
CA VAL A 135 1.59 2.95 9.53
C VAL A 135 2.08 4.34 9.09
N VAL A 136 1.17 5.29 8.96
CA VAL A 136 1.50 6.72 8.71
C VAL A 136 2.41 7.27 9.80
N LYS A 137 2.10 7.01 11.07
CA LYS A 137 2.96 7.41 12.20
C LYS A 137 4.36 6.80 12.07
N MET A 138 4.45 5.51 11.75
CA MET A 138 5.72 4.82 11.53
C MET A 138 6.54 5.46 10.41
N TRP A 139 5.94 5.81 9.27
CA TRP A 139 6.64 6.49 8.18
C TRP A 139 7.20 7.85 8.62
N ARG A 140 6.41 8.63 9.36
CA ARG A 140 6.82 9.93 9.89
C ARG A 140 7.95 9.80 10.91
N GLU A 141 7.93 8.78 11.78
CA GLU A 141 9.01 8.49 12.74
C GLU A 141 10.34 8.15 12.06
N LEU A 142 10.30 7.55 10.87
CA LEU A 142 11.48 7.27 10.05
C LEU A 142 12.01 8.54 9.33
N GLY A 143 11.31 9.67 9.45
CA GLY A 143 11.66 10.93 8.82
C GLY A 143 11.21 11.04 7.36
N LEU A 144 10.27 10.20 6.92
CA LEU A 144 9.68 10.28 5.58
C LEU A 144 8.46 11.20 5.56
N THR A 145 8.29 11.94 4.46
CA THR A 145 7.03 12.64 4.19
C THR A 145 5.96 11.62 3.82
N CYS A 146 4.90 11.54 4.63
CA CYS A 146 3.75 10.65 4.40
C CYS A 146 2.47 11.46 4.21
N PHE A 147 1.87 11.35 3.03
CA PHE A 147 0.54 11.87 2.71
C PHE A 147 -0.49 10.84 3.16
N GLN A 148 -1.31 11.23 4.14
CA GLN A 148 -2.40 10.40 4.63
C GLN A 148 -3.65 10.68 3.80
N VAL A 149 -4.12 9.69 3.04
CA VAL A 149 -5.15 9.91 2.01
C VAL A 149 -6.59 9.71 2.47
N ALA A 150 -6.79 9.10 3.64
CA ALA A 150 -8.08 8.87 4.26
C ALA A 150 -7.95 8.82 5.80
N GLU A 151 -9.08 8.84 6.51
CA GLU A 151 -9.10 8.59 7.95
C GLU A 151 -8.66 7.15 8.26
N GLY A 152 -7.69 6.98 9.16
CA GLY A 152 -6.95 5.72 9.34
C GLY A 152 -7.13 5.02 10.69
N ASN A 153 -8.21 5.30 11.43
CA ASN A 153 -8.38 4.84 12.82
C ASN A 153 -8.88 3.39 12.92
N PHE A 154 -8.04 2.42 12.52
CA PHE A 154 -8.30 0.97 12.60
C PHE A 154 -7.03 0.11 12.68
#